data_AF-A0AAX2GAB4-F1
#
_entry.id   AF-A0AAX2GAB4-F1
#
_cell.length_a   1.000
_cell.length_b   1.000
_cell.length_c   1.000
_cell.angle_alpha   90.00
_cell.angle_beta   90.00
_cell.angle_gamma   90.00
#
_symmetry.space_group_name_H-M   'P 1'
#
loop_
_entity.id
_entity.type
_entity.pdbx_description
1 polymer ?
#
loop_
_entity_poly.entity_id
_entity_poly.type
_entity_poly.pdbx_seq_one_letter_code
_entity_poly.pdbx_strand_id
1 'polypeptide(L)'
;MSILSNIGAALFFIAFILLILCIISFFKKNGKAKQYGRPTVILFMISIILITAGTTKSEHPVVEFFSTLSFILFIFFLVLAILSVIKKTGVAKKQFIITAVLFVIFVVLLGISAPSSEKTTATSTKVASNNEEPKDSEQKKELEKKEADEKTQKQEDEKRLAEEQARKQEDEKRQADEQARKQQEEQKRQADEQARKQQEEQKRQADEQARKQQEEQKRQADEQARKQQEEQKAQQAQTQPANGNTDSAYYKNCAAVRAAGKAPLHKGQPGYSSHLDRDGDGIACEK
;
A
#
# COMPACT_ATOMS: atom_id res chain seq x y z
N MET A 1 48.17 0.49 -10.89
CA MET A 1 46.78 0.02 -10.65
C MET A 1 45.76 1.17 -10.60
N SER A 2 46.09 2.33 -9.99
CA SER A 2 45.15 3.45 -9.78
C SER A 2 44.43 4.00 -11.03
N ILE A 3 45.12 4.05 -12.18
CA ILE A 3 44.57 4.58 -13.44
C ILE A 3 43.37 3.75 -13.93
N LEU A 4 43.44 2.43 -13.80
CA LEU A 4 42.37 1.52 -14.24
C LEU A 4 41.12 1.66 -13.36
N SER A 5 41.31 1.90 -12.05
CA SER A 5 40.22 2.17 -11.10
C SER A 5 39.48 3.48 -11.41
N ASN A 6 40.20 4.54 -11.81
CA ASN A 6 39.58 5.81 -12.22
C ASN A 6 38.80 5.68 -13.53
N ILE A 7 39.27 4.87 -14.49
CA ILE A 7 38.51 4.57 -15.72
C ILE A 7 37.24 3.80 -15.39
N GLY A 8 37.31 2.80 -14.50
CA GLY A 8 36.13 2.06 -14.02
C GLY A 8 35.09 2.98 -13.36
N ALA A 9 35.54 3.86 -12.46
CA ALA A 9 34.67 4.86 -11.84
C ALA A 9 34.06 5.83 -12.86
N ALA A 10 34.85 6.35 -13.81
CA ALA A 10 34.36 7.25 -14.85
C ALA A 10 33.31 6.57 -15.76
N LEU A 11 33.54 5.33 -16.19
CA LEU A 11 32.58 4.56 -16.97
C LEU A 11 31.30 4.27 -16.19
N PHE A 12 31.39 3.99 -14.88
CA PHE A 12 30.24 3.84 -14.00
C PHE A 12 29.42 5.13 -13.91
N PHE A 13 30.05 6.29 -13.69
CA PHE A 13 29.36 7.58 -13.68
C PHE A 13 28.73 7.91 -15.05
N ILE A 14 29.40 7.62 -16.16
CA ILE A 14 28.85 7.82 -17.52
C ILE A 14 27.61 6.94 -17.73
N ALA A 15 27.69 5.64 -17.42
CA ALA A 15 26.55 4.72 -17.52
C ALA A 15 25.38 5.16 -16.63
N PHE A 16 25.68 5.65 -15.42
CA PHE A 16 24.69 6.16 -14.47
C PHE A 16 24.00 7.45 -14.95
N ILE A 17 24.77 8.41 -15.49
CA ILE A 17 24.24 9.63 -16.11
C ILE A 17 23.32 9.27 -17.29
N LEU A 18 23.72 8.32 -18.15
CA LEU A 18 22.89 7.85 -19.26
C LEU A 18 21.57 7.20 -18.77
N LEU A 19 21.62 6.42 -17.68
CA LEU A 19 20.44 5.84 -17.05
C LEU A 19 19.50 6.92 -16.49
N ILE A 20 20.02 7.94 -15.83
CA ILE A 20 19.25 9.10 -15.35
C ILE A 20 18.61 9.85 -16.52
N LEU A 21 19.36 10.12 -17.60
CA LEU A 21 18.84 10.78 -18.80
C LEU A 21 17.73 9.95 -19.47
N CYS A 22 17.85 8.62 -19.45
CA CYS A 22 16.82 7.71 -19.93
C CYS A 22 15.53 7.80 -19.08
N ILE A 23 15.66 7.81 -17.74
CA ILE A 23 14.56 7.99 -16.80
C ILE A 23 13.88 9.35 -16.99
N ILE A 24 14.65 10.44 -17.09
CA ILE A 24 14.13 11.79 -17.36
C ILE A 24 13.39 11.83 -18.70
N SER A 25 13.93 11.20 -19.75
CA SER A 25 13.30 11.11 -21.06
C SER A 25 11.99 10.32 -21.01
N PHE A 26 11.91 9.25 -20.22
CA PHE A 26 10.68 8.49 -19.99
C PHE A 26 9.61 9.32 -19.26
N PHE A 27 9.97 10.06 -18.21
CA PHE A 27 9.03 10.96 -17.53
C PHE A 27 8.60 12.15 -18.39
N LYS A 28 9.50 12.68 -19.23
CA LYS A 28 9.20 13.74 -20.21
C LYS A 28 8.23 13.25 -21.31
N LYS A 29 8.39 12.02 -21.79
CA LYS A 29 7.51 11.39 -22.79
C LYS A 29 6.10 11.09 -22.26
N ASN A 30 5.96 10.85 -20.95
CA ASN A 30 4.69 10.46 -20.32
C ASN A 30 3.86 11.63 -19.75
N GLY A 31 4.22 12.89 -20.02
CA GLY A 31 3.39 14.09 -19.78
C GLY A 31 3.10 14.49 -18.32
N LYS A 32 3.28 13.60 -17.34
CA LYS A 32 2.93 13.81 -15.91
C LYS A 32 4.11 14.30 -15.04
N ALA A 33 5.06 15.02 -15.62
CA ALA A 33 6.33 15.35 -14.97
C ALA A 33 6.27 16.48 -13.90
N LYS A 34 5.11 17.11 -13.65
CA LYS A 34 5.05 18.45 -13.02
C LYS A 34 4.92 18.51 -11.49
N GLN A 35 4.80 17.39 -10.77
CA GLN A 35 4.60 17.44 -9.30
C GLN A 35 5.50 16.49 -8.47
N TYR A 36 5.72 15.24 -8.90
CA TYR A 36 6.44 14.24 -8.07
C TYR A 36 7.84 13.85 -8.57
N GLY A 37 8.15 14.00 -9.87
CA GLY A 37 9.44 13.55 -10.42
C GLY A 37 10.65 14.33 -9.91
N ARG A 38 10.50 15.64 -9.66
CA ARG A 38 11.59 16.51 -9.17
C ARG A 38 12.06 16.17 -7.75
N PRO A 39 11.20 16.15 -6.70
CA PRO A 39 11.65 15.85 -5.34
C PRO A 39 12.25 14.44 -5.22
N THR A 40 11.68 13.42 -5.87
CA THR A 40 12.24 12.06 -5.82
C THR A 40 13.63 11.96 -6.44
N VAL A 41 13.88 12.63 -7.56
CA VAL A 41 15.23 12.65 -8.19
C VAL A 41 16.22 13.45 -7.34
N ILE A 42 15.80 14.54 -6.69
CA ILE A 42 16.65 15.33 -5.78
C ILE A 42 17.01 14.51 -4.53
N LEU A 43 16.05 13.84 -3.90
CA LEU A 43 16.29 12.97 -2.74
C LEU A 43 17.22 11.79 -3.09
N PHE A 44 17.05 11.20 -4.27
CA PHE A 44 17.92 10.15 -4.78
C PHE A 44 19.36 10.65 -5.00
N MET A 45 19.53 11.85 -5.59
CA MET A 45 20.84 12.48 -5.73
C MET A 45 21.50 12.77 -4.39
N ILE A 46 20.76 13.27 -3.40
CA ILE A 46 21.28 13.52 -2.04
C ILE A 46 21.73 12.20 -1.39
N SER A 47 20.93 11.14 -1.50
CA SER A 47 21.28 9.81 -0.98
C SER A 47 22.57 9.27 -1.61
N ILE A 48 22.77 9.44 -2.92
CA ILE A 48 23.99 9.02 -3.61
C ILE A 48 25.20 9.88 -3.22
N ILE A 49 25.03 11.20 -3.12
CA ILE A 49 26.10 12.11 -2.67
C ILE A 49 26.58 11.69 -1.28
N LEU A 50 25.66 11.35 -0.36
CA LEU A 50 25.98 10.84 0.98
C LEU A 50 26.73 9.50 0.92
N ILE A 51 26.35 8.57 0.04
CA ILE A 51 27.07 7.30 -0.17
C ILE A 51 28.50 7.56 -0.68
N THR A 52 28.68 8.45 -1.68
CA THR A 52 30.00 8.76 -2.25
C THR A 52 30.88 9.62 -1.33
N ALA A 53 30.30 10.42 -0.45
CA ALA A 53 31.04 11.16 0.56
C ALA A 53 31.43 10.28 1.76
N GLY A 54 30.63 9.25 2.07
CA GLY A 54 30.85 8.33 3.18
C GLY A 54 32.04 7.37 3.03
N THR A 55 32.62 7.23 1.83
CA THR A 55 33.72 6.29 1.58
C THR A 55 35.11 6.78 2.02
N THR A 56 35.22 7.92 2.71
CA THR A 56 36.52 8.41 3.22
C THR A 56 36.91 7.73 4.54
N LYS A 57 37.59 6.58 4.43
CA LYS A 57 38.38 5.92 5.49
C LYS A 57 37.72 5.90 6.89
N SER A 58 36.66 5.11 7.05
CA SER A 58 36.36 4.54 8.37
C SER A 58 36.02 3.07 8.24
N GLU A 59 36.76 2.24 8.97
CA GLU A 59 36.51 0.79 9.14
C GLU A 59 35.31 0.58 10.10
N HIS A 60 34.23 1.33 9.88
CA HIS A 60 33.02 1.22 10.69
C HIS A 60 32.06 0.24 9.99
N PRO A 61 31.89 -0.99 10.50
CA PRO A 61 31.03 -2.01 9.86
C PRO A 61 29.56 -1.56 9.74
N VAL A 62 29.18 -0.55 10.54
CA VAL A 62 27.88 0.14 10.47
C VAL A 62 27.68 0.85 9.13
N VAL A 63 28.70 1.50 8.56
CA VAL A 63 28.60 2.22 7.27
C VAL A 63 28.47 1.22 6.12
N GLU A 64 29.21 0.11 6.19
CA GLU A 64 29.10 -0.98 5.23
C GLU A 64 27.73 -1.68 5.30
N PHE A 65 27.18 -1.89 6.51
CA PHE A 65 25.82 -2.38 6.71
C PHE A 65 24.76 -1.45 6.10
N PHE A 66 24.87 -0.12 6.30
CA PHE A 66 23.95 0.82 5.67
C PHE A 66 24.12 0.92 4.15
N SER A 67 25.35 0.79 3.63
CA SER A 67 25.62 0.77 2.19
C SER A 67 25.05 -0.48 1.52
N THR A 68 25.27 -1.66 2.11
CA THR A 68 24.72 -2.95 1.63
C THR A 68 23.19 -3.00 1.75
N LEU A 69 22.61 -2.53 2.86
CA LEU A 69 21.16 -2.39 3.01
C LEU A 69 20.56 -1.43 1.97
N SER A 70 21.20 -0.29 1.74
CA SER A 70 20.80 0.67 0.69
C SER A 70 20.84 0.03 -0.71
N PHE A 71 21.89 -0.75 -1.01
CA PHE A 71 22.01 -1.48 -2.27
C PHE A 71 20.93 -2.56 -2.42
N ILE A 72 20.63 -3.34 -1.37
CA ILE A 72 19.55 -4.33 -1.37
C ILE A 72 18.19 -3.66 -1.63
N LEU A 73 17.90 -2.53 -0.96
CA LEU A 73 16.68 -1.76 -1.18
C LEU A 73 16.62 -1.18 -2.59
N PHE A 74 17.73 -0.68 -3.13
CA PHE A 74 17.82 -0.22 -4.51
C PHE A 74 17.49 -1.34 -5.52
N ILE A 75 18.07 -2.53 -5.36
CA ILE A 75 17.76 -3.71 -6.18
C ILE A 75 16.28 -4.09 -6.06
N PHE A 76 15.70 -4.06 -4.85
CA PHE A 76 14.27 -4.31 -4.63
C PHE A 76 13.38 -3.31 -5.40
N PHE A 77 13.66 -2.01 -5.33
CA PHE A 77 12.93 -1.00 -6.10
C PHE A 77 13.14 -1.13 -7.61
N LEU A 78 14.34 -1.53 -8.06
CA LEU A 78 14.64 -1.80 -9.47
C LEU A 78 13.80 -3.00 -9.98
N VAL A 79 13.72 -4.08 -9.19
CA VAL A 79 12.87 -5.24 -9.48
C VAL A 79 11.38 -4.84 -9.49
N LEU A 80 10.89 -4.05 -8.54
CA LEU A 80 9.51 -3.55 -8.55
C LEU A 80 9.22 -2.65 -9.76
N ALA A 81 10.15 -1.79 -10.17
CA ALA A 81 10.02 -0.98 -11.37
C ALA A 81 9.93 -1.85 -12.63
N ILE A 82 10.80 -2.87 -12.74
CA ILE A 82 10.76 -3.87 -13.82
C ILE A 82 9.42 -4.62 -13.81
N LEU A 83 8.95 -5.13 -12.66
CA LEU A 83 7.66 -5.83 -12.55
C LEU A 83 6.46 -4.94 -12.91
N SER A 84 6.52 -3.65 -12.55
CA SER A 84 5.51 -2.65 -12.93
C SER A 84 5.49 -2.39 -14.43
N VAL A 85 6.65 -2.35 -15.09
CA VAL A 85 6.75 -2.31 -16.55
C VAL A 85 6.22 -3.61 -17.18
N ILE A 86 6.62 -4.78 -16.67
CA ILE A 86 6.17 -6.10 -17.16
C ILE A 86 4.64 -6.23 -17.11
N LYS A 87 3.99 -5.83 -16.00
CA LYS A 87 2.52 -5.83 -15.88
C LYS A 87 1.81 -4.86 -16.84
N LYS A 88 2.54 -3.91 -17.44
CA LYS A 88 1.95 -2.80 -18.21
C LYS A 88 2.25 -2.83 -19.71
N THR A 89 3.33 -3.48 -20.17
CA THR A 89 3.76 -3.42 -21.58
C THR A 89 3.53 -4.70 -22.38
N GLY A 90 3.33 -5.87 -21.74
CA GLY A 90 2.91 -7.11 -22.42
C GLY A 90 3.89 -7.70 -23.44
N VAL A 91 5.07 -7.10 -23.65
CA VAL A 91 6.00 -7.47 -24.72
C VAL A 91 7.03 -8.53 -24.29
N ALA A 92 6.93 -9.70 -24.94
CA ALA A 92 7.97 -10.69 -25.21
C ALA A 92 9.01 -10.99 -24.09
N LYS A 93 8.70 -12.01 -23.27
CA LYS A 93 9.56 -12.56 -22.20
C LYS A 93 11.01 -12.89 -22.60
N LYS A 94 11.29 -13.19 -23.88
CA LYS A 94 12.63 -13.67 -24.32
C LYS A 94 13.74 -12.62 -24.22
N GLN A 95 13.50 -11.35 -24.55
CA GLN A 95 14.55 -10.32 -24.50
C GLN A 95 14.90 -9.93 -23.05
N PHE A 96 13.92 -9.93 -22.15
CA PHE A 96 14.12 -9.60 -20.74
C PHE A 96 14.83 -10.72 -19.95
N ILE A 97 14.65 -11.99 -20.31
CA ILE A 97 15.44 -13.09 -19.74
C ILE A 97 16.92 -12.91 -20.06
N ILE A 98 17.26 -12.50 -21.29
CA ILE A 98 18.66 -12.24 -21.69
C ILE A 98 19.25 -11.11 -20.84
N THR A 99 18.54 -10.00 -20.65
CA THR A 99 19.02 -8.89 -19.79
C THR A 99 19.18 -9.30 -18.33
N ALA A 100 18.23 -10.06 -17.78
CA ALA A 100 18.31 -10.54 -16.39
C ALA A 100 19.46 -11.54 -16.18
N VAL A 101 19.66 -12.47 -17.11
CA VAL A 101 20.77 -13.43 -17.09
C VAL A 101 22.12 -12.74 -17.23
N LEU A 102 22.25 -11.75 -18.13
CA LEU A 102 23.46 -10.94 -18.25
C LEU A 102 23.75 -10.13 -16.97
N PHE A 103 22.73 -9.60 -16.31
CA PHE A 103 22.90 -8.88 -15.04
C PHE A 103 23.34 -9.81 -13.89
N VAL A 104 22.76 -11.01 -13.79
CA VAL A 104 23.21 -12.01 -12.79
C VAL A 104 24.65 -12.47 -13.07
N ILE A 105 25.01 -12.71 -14.33
CA ILE A 105 26.39 -13.04 -14.72
C ILE A 105 27.36 -11.91 -14.34
N PHE A 106 26.98 -10.65 -14.56
CA PHE A 106 27.80 -9.49 -14.17
C PHE A 106 28.01 -9.40 -12.66
N VAL A 107 26.98 -9.65 -11.85
CA VAL A 107 27.08 -9.69 -10.38
C VAL A 107 27.96 -10.85 -9.90
N VAL A 108 27.85 -12.03 -10.50
CA VAL A 108 28.71 -13.19 -10.19
C VAL A 108 30.17 -12.91 -10.55
N LEU A 109 30.45 -12.30 -11.70
CA LEU A 109 31.80 -11.91 -12.12
C LEU A 109 32.45 -10.89 -11.17
N LEU A 110 31.68 -9.97 -10.60
CA LEU A 110 32.19 -9.05 -9.57
C LEU A 110 32.54 -9.78 -8.26
N GLY A 111 31.80 -10.83 -7.89
CA GLY A 111 32.02 -11.60 -6.67
C GLY A 111 33.30 -12.46 -6.65
N ILE A 112 33.91 -12.75 -7.80
CA ILE A 112 35.11 -13.61 -7.90
C ILE A 112 36.41 -12.83 -7.61
N SER A 113 36.34 -11.52 -7.40
CA SER A 113 37.53 -10.66 -7.17
C SER A 113 38.10 -10.69 -5.73
N ALA A 114 37.78 -11.71 -4.92
CA ALA A 114 38.30 -11.89 -3.57
C ALA A 114 39.46 -12.92 -3.56
N PRO A 115 40.71 -12.53 -3.21
CA PRO A 115 41.83 -13.45 -3.20
C PRO A 115 41.78 -14.36 -1.96
N SER A 116 41.32 -15.60 -2.12
CA SER A 116 41.50 -16.64 -1.10
C SER A 116 42.98 -17.01 -0.99
N SER A 117 43.54 -16.90 0.20
CA SER A 117 44.92 -17.28 0.53
C SER A 117 44.90 -18.19 1.75
N GLU A 118 44.78 -19.49 1.53
CA GLU A 118 44.94 -20.50 2.58
C GLU A 118 46.31 -21.19 2.51
N LYS A 119 46.72 -21.78 3.64
CA LYS A 119 48.10 -21.77 4.12
C LYS A 119 48.68 -23.17 4.24
N THR A 120 49.86 -23.35 3.64
CA THR A 120 51.02 -24.16 4.09
C THR A 120 50.79 -25.28 5.11
N THR A 121 51.28 -26.49 4.81
CA THR A 121 52.26 -27.22 5.66
C THR A 121 53.08 -28.21 4.83
N ALA A 122 54.39 -28.28 5.08
CA ALA A 122 55.33 -29.26 4.54
C ALA A 122 56.18 -29.85 5.69
N THR A 123 56.62 -31.11 5.57
CA THR A 123 57.73 -31.79 6.30
C THR A 123 57.82 -33.22 5.70
N SER A 124 58.84 -33.66 4.95
CA SER A 124 60.28 -33.93 5.21
C SER A 124 60.58 -35.38 5.68
N THR A 125 61.29 -36.16 4.83
CA THR A 125 62.57 -36.90 5.08
C THR A 125 62.60 -38.01 6.18
N LYS A 126 63.19 -39.24 6.05
CA LYS A 126 64.29 -39.78 5.21
C LYS A 126 64.33 -41.35 5.06
N VAL A 127 64.72 -41.85 3.88
CA VAL A 127 65.56 -43.04 3.50
C VAL A 127 65.72 -44.29 4.41
N ALA A 128 65.31 -45.45 3.83
CA ALA A 128 65.95 -46.79 3.67
C ALA A 128 66.64 -47.62 4.80
N SER A 129 66.15 -48.87 4.91
CA SER A 129 66.84 -50.18 4.77
C SER A 129 67.96 -50.64 5.72
N ASN A 130 67.76 -51.81 6.36
CA ASN A 130 68.68 -52.98 6.34
C ASN A 130 67.95 -54.26 6.87
N ASN A 131 68.49 -55.45 6.55
CA ASN A 131 67.83 -56.77 6.64
C ASN A 131 68.04 -57.53 7.99
N GLU A 132 67.11 -58.48 8.27
CA GLU A 132 67.27 -59.90 8.72
C GLU A 132 68.35 -60.28 9.79
N GLU A 133 68.18 -61.20 10.77
CA GLU A 133 67.13 -62.20 11.10
C GLU A 133 67.21 -62.65 12.61
N PRO A 134 66.65 -63.78 13.14
CA PRO A 134 65.65 -63.68 14.22
C PRO A 134 65.98 -64.33 15.58
N LYS A 135 65.45 -63.79 16.69
CA LYS A 135 65.30 -64.46 18.01
C LYS A 135 64.15 -63.90 18.87
N ASP A 136 62.93 -63.81 18.34
CA ASP A 136 61.71 -63.69 19.17
C ASP A 136 60.46 -64.11 18.37
N SER A 137 59.62 -64.98 18.95
CA SER A 137 58.39 -65.46 18.30
C SER A 137 57.17 -65.56 19.21
N GLU A 138 57.33 -65.42 20.53
CA GLU A 138 56.23 -65.37 21.50
C GLU A 138 55.94 -63.93 21.94
N GLN A 139 56.97 -63.13 22.28
CA GLN A 139 56.78 -61.72 22.64
C GLN A 139 56.24 -60.91 21.44
N LYS A 140 56.73 -61.17 20.23
CA LYS A 140 56.17 -60.59 18.99
C LYS A 140 54.68 -60.90 18.79
N LYS A 141 54.23 -62.14 19.05
CA LYS A 141 52.80 -62.52 18.96
C LYS A 141 51.95 -61.86 20.04
N GLU A 142 52.49 -61.70 21.25
CA GLU A 142 51.78 -61.03 22.33
C GLU A 142 51.66 -59.51 22.09
N LEU A 143 52.69 -58.88 21.49
CA LEU A 143 52.65 -57.49 21.04
C LEU A 143 51.62 -57.29 19.92
N GLU A 144 51.66 -58.11 18.87
CA GLU A 144 50.71 -58.05 17.75
C GLU A 144 49.27 -58.23 18.21
N LYS A 145 49.02 -59.11 19.19
CA LYS A 145 47.70 -59.27 19.80
C LYS A 145 47.29 -58.02 20.59
N LYS A 146 48.18 -57.41 21.36
CA LYS A 146 47.90 -56.17 22.10
C LYS A 146 47.64 -54.98 21.18
N GLU A 147 48.38 -54.83 20.08
CA GLU A 147 48.10 -53.82 19.04
C GLU A 147 46.76 -54.07 18.35
N ALA A 148 46.40 -55.33 18.07
CA ALA A 148 45.11 -55.67 17.46
C ALA A 148 43.93 -55.40 18.42
N ASP A 149 44.07 -55.74 19.70
CA ASP A 149 43.08 -55.47 20.74
C ASP A 149 42.92 -53.94 20.95
N GLU A 150 44.02 -53.16 21.03
CA GLU A 150 43.96 -51.68 21.16
C GLU A 150 43.34 -51.02 19.91
N LYS A 151 43.69 -51.50 18.71
CA LYS A 151 43.14 -50.97 17.46
C LYS A 151 41.64 -51.24 17.34
N THR A 152 41.18 -52.39 17.81
CA THR A 152 39.75 -52.73 17.88
C THR A 152 39.04 -51.80 18.87
N GLN A 153 39.63 -51.60 20.05
CA GLN A 153 39.07 -50.71 21.08
C GLN A 153 38.97 -49.24 20.60
N LYS A 154 39.99 -48.73 19.90
CA LYS A 154 39.95 -47.41 19.24
C LYS A 154 38.82 -47.30 18.21
N GLN A 155 38.59 -48.32 17.39
CA GLN A 155 37.49 -48.32 16.42
C GLN A 155 36.11 -48.37 17.08
N GLU A 156 35.94 -49.10 18.18
CA GLU A 156 34.70 -49.08 18.97
C GLU A 156 34.45 -47.71 19.62
N ASP A 157 35.49 -47.06 20.14
CA ASP A 157 35.40 -45.72 20.70
C ASP A 157 35.09 -44.65 19.65
N GLU A 158 35.72 -44.68 18.47
CA GLU A 158 35.34 -43.80 17.34
C GLU A 158 33.89 -44.04 16.90
N LYS A 159 33.46 -45.31 16.78
CA LYS A 159 32.09 -45.65 16.42
C LYS A 159 31.07 -45.15 17.45
N ARG A 160 31.40 -45.25 18.75
CA ARG A 160 30.57 -44.74 19.85
C ARG A 160 30.49 -43.21 19.82
N LEU A 161 31.60 -42.53 19.59
CA LEU A 161 31.65 -41.07 19.46
C LEU A 161 30.83 -40.58 18.25
N ALA A 162 30.93 -41.29 17.11
CA ALA A 162 30.14 -40.99 15.91
C ALA A 162 28.63 -41.20 16.13
N GLU A 163 28.21 -42.25 16.84
CA GLU A 163 26.79 -42.45 17.19
C GLU A 163 26.29 -41.36 18.16
N GLU A 164 27.10 -40.94 19.14
CA GLU A 164 26.74 -39.84 20.06
C GLU A 164 26.61 -38.50 19.31
N GLN A 165 27.50 -38.21 18.35
CA GLN A 165 27.40 -37.03 17.50
C GLN A 165 26.16 -37.08 16.60
N ALA A 166 25.83 -38.24 16.02
CA ALA A 166 24.63 -38.41 15.21
C ALA A 166 23.34 -38.19 16.04
N ARG A 167 23.29 -38.69 17.27
CA ARG A 167 22.16 -38.44 18.20
C ARG A 167 22.02 -36.95 18.56
N LYS A 168 23.14 -36.26 18.86
CA LYS A 168 23.12 -34.82 19.13
C LYS A 168 22.61 -34.01 17.93
N GLN A 169 23.07 -34.33 16.72
CA GLN A 169 22.57 -33.70 15.49
C GLN A 169 21.07 -33.98 15.25
N GLU A 170 20.59 -35.19 15.57
CA GLU A 170 19.15 -35.50 15.46
C GLU A 170 18.32 -34.70 16.48
N ASP A 171 18.77 -34.60 17.73
CA ASP A 171 18.08 -33.83 18.77
C ASP A 171 18.10 -32.32 18.50
N GLU A 172 19.23 -31.76 18.02
CA GLU A 172 19.31 -30.37 17.54
C GLU A 172 18.34 -30.13 16.38
N LYS A 173 18.26 -31.05 15.41
CA LYS A 173 17.30 -30.95 14.30
C LYS A 173 15.86 -31.00 14.80
N ARG A 174 15.52 -31.91 15.73
CA ARG A 174 14.18 -32.00 16.33
C ARG A 174 13.80 -30.70 17.05
N GLN A 175 14.74 -30.10 17.79
CA GLN A 175 14.53 -28.80 18.43
C GLN A 175 14.33 -27.67 17.41
N ALA A 176 15.10 -27.65 16.32
CA ALA A 176 14.95 -26.67 15.24
C ALA A 176 13.59 -26.82 14.53
N ASP A 177 13.17 -28.04 14.21
CA ASP A 177 11.86 -28.33 13.61
C ASP A 177 10.70 -27.94 14.54
N GLU A 178 10.82 -28.17 15.86
CA GLU A 178 9.83 -27.74 16.85
C GLU A 178 9.77 -26.21 16.99
N GLN A 179 10.92 -25.53 17.02
CA GLN A 179 10.98 -24.06 17.05
C GLN A 179 10.38 -23.44 15.77
N ALA A 180 10.72 -23.97 14.59
CA ALA A 180 10.17 -23.52 13.32
C ALA A 180 8.64 -23.68 13.28
N ARG A 181 8.12 -24.83 13.76
CA ARG A 181 6.68 -25.07 13.87
C ARG A 181 5.99 -24.12 14.85
N LYS A 182 6.60 -23.82 16.01
CA LYS A 182 6.06 -22.83 16.98
C LYS A 182 6.02 -21.43 16.38
N GLN A 183 7.09 -21.00 15.71
CA GLN A 183 7.14 -19.71 15.01
C GLN A 183 6.09 -19.63 13.90
N GLN A 184 5.90 -20.69 13.12
CA GLN A 184 4.89 -20.74 12.07
C GLN A 184 3.46 -20.71 12.64
N GLU A 185 3.20 -21.39 13.76
CA GLU A 185 1.90 -21.34 14.43
C GLU A 185 1.62 -19.95 15.01
N GLU A 186 2.61 -19.30 15.61
CA GLU A 186 2.46 -17.94 16.13
C GLU A 186 2.27 -16.90 15.02
N GLN A 187 3.04 -16.97 13.92
CA GLN A 187 2.80 -16.14 12.73
C GLN A 187 1.39 -16.33 12.17
N LYS A 188 0.90 -17.58 12.13
CA LYS A 188 -0.48 -17.86 11.70
C LYS A 188 -1.50 -17.24 12.66
N ARG A 189 -1.33 -17.39 13.99
CA ARG A 189 -2.22 -16.76 14.99
C ARG A 189 -2.24 -15.23 14.84
N GLN A 190 -1.09 -14.61 14.64
CA GLN A 190 -0.98 -13.16 14.42
C GLN A 190 -1.67 -12.74 13.11
N ALA A 191 -1.51 -13.50 12.03
CA ALA A 191 -2.18 -13.23 10.76
C ALA A 191 -3.71 -13.40 10.86
N ASP A 192 -4.19 -14.46 11.51
CA ASP A 192 -5.61 -14.72 11.74
C ASP A 192 -6.23 -13.62 12.64
N GLU A 193 -5.51 -13.14 13.66
CA GLU A 193 -5.94 -12.03 14.51
C GLU A 193 -5.98 -10.69 13.75
N GLN A 194 -4.96 -10.39 12.94
CA GLN A 194 -4.94 -9.20 12.08
C GLN A 194 -6.08 -9.22 11.06
N ALA A 195 -6.32 -10.35 10.40
CA ALA A 195 -7.43 -10.53 9.46
C ALA A 195 -8.79 -10.30 10.14
N ARG A 196 -8.98 -10.87 11.34
CA ARG A 196 -10.21 -10.67 12.14
C ARG A 196 -10.40 -9.20 12.54
N LYS A 197 -9.33 -8.50 12.97
CA LYS A 197 -9.39 -7.07 13.31
C LYS A 197 -9.75 -6.22 12.09
N GLN A 198 -9.13 -6.48 10.94
CA GLN A 198 -9.46 -5.79 9.69
C GLN A 198 -10.91 -6.04 9.25
N GLN A 199 -11.40 -7.28 9.37
CA GLN A 199 -12.77 -7.64 9.03
C GLN A 199 -13.78 -6.96 9.98
N GLU A 200 -13.49 -6.90 11.28
CA GLU A 200 -14.34 -6.20 12.25
C GLU A 200 -14.38 -4.69 11.98
N GLU A 201 -13.24 -4.06 11.66
CA GLU A 201 -13.19 -2.64 11.35
C GLU A 201 -13.87 -2.30 10.01
N GLN A 202 -13.69 -3.11 8.97
CA GLN A 202 -14.46 -2.98 7.73
C GLN A 202 -15.97 -3.10 7.97
N LYS A 203 -16.40 -4.04 8.83
CA LYS A 203 -17.80 -4.17 9.20
C LYS A 203 -18.31 -2.92 9.95
N ARG A 204 -17.57 -2.42 10.94
CA ARG A 204 -17.91 -1.18 11.65
C ARG A 204 -18.05 0.01 10.70
N GLN A 205 -17.14 0.16 9.74
CA GLN A 205 -17.20 1.22 8.72
C GLN A 205 -18.41 1.04 7.80
N ALA A 206 -18.75 -0.18 7.38
CA ALA A 206 -19.93 -0.46 6.57
C ALA A 206 -21.24 -0.19 7.35
N ASP A 207 -21.34 -0.62 8.60
CA ASP A 207 -22.48 -0.38 9.48
C ASP A 207 -22.66 1.13 9.75
N GLU A 208 -21.58 1.89 9.93
CA GLU A 208 -21.61 3.35 10.09
C GLU A 208 -22.04 4.06 8.80
N GLN A 209 -21.53 3.64 7.64
CA GLN A 209 -21.94 4.18 6.34
C GLN A 209 -23.42 3.90 6.05
N ALA A 210 -23.89 2.68 6.30
CA ALA A 210 -25.30 2.31 6.15
C ALA A 210 -26.21 3.16 7.06
N ARG A 211 -25.81 3.37 8.33
CA ARG A 211 -26.54 4.23 9.26
C ARG A 211 -26.58 5.69 8.80
N LYS A 212 -25.47 6.24 8.29
CA LYS A 212 -25.42 7.60 7.72
C LYS A 212 -26.33 7.74 6.51
N GLN A 213 -26.30 6.78 5.59
CA GLN A 213 -27.19 6.75 4.42
C GLN A 213 -28.67 6.67 4.82
N GLN A 214 -29.01 5.85 5.81
CA GLN A 214 -30.37 5.72 6.32
C GLN A 214 -30.85 7.00 7.00
N GLU A 215 -30.00 7.68 7.78
CA GLU A 215 -30.32 8.97 8.39
C GLU A 215 -30.53 10.06 7.32
N GLU A 216 -29.69 10.10 6.28
CA GLU A 216 -29.83 11.08 5.21
C GLU A 216 -31.05 10.82 4.32
N GLN A 217 -31.35 9.55 3.98
CA GLN A 217 -32.61 9.18 3.32
C GLN A 217 -33.82 9.60 4.15
N LYS A 218 -33.78 9.42 5.47
CA LYS A 218 -34.87 9.87 6.35
C LYS A 218 -34.99 11.40 6.33
N ARG A 219 -33.90 12.15 6.43
CA ARG A 219 -33.91 13.63 6.33
C ARG A 219 -34.49 14.10 5.00
N GLN A 220 -34.13 13.45 3.88
CA GLN A 220 -34.68 13.77 2.56
C GLN A 220 -36.18 13.45 2.47
N ALA A 221 -36.64 12.33 3.04
CA ALA A 221 -38.06 11.99 3.10
C ALA A 221 -38.86 12.97 3.98
N ASP A 222 -38.35 13.33 5.15
CA ASP A 222 -38.94 14.32 6.05
C ASP A 222 -39.02 15.72 5.37
N GLU A 223 -37.99 16.12 4.61
CA GLU A 223 -37.99 17.37 3.83
C GLU A 223 -39.00 17.33 2.67
N GLN A 224 -39.08 16.22 1.93
CA GLN A 224 -40.06 16.04 0.85
C GLN A 224 -41.50 16.08 1.38
N ALA A 225 -41.80 15.39 2.48
CA ALA A 225 -43.11 15.41 3.12
C ALA A 225 -43.49 16.84 3.57
N ARG A 226 -42.53 17.59 4.12
CA ARG A 226 -42.74 18.98 4.53
C ARG A 226 -43.05 19.91 3.35
N LYS A 227 -42.35 19.75 2.21
CA LYS A 227 -42.64 20.49 0.96
C LYS A 227 -44.03 20.17 0.40
N GLN A 228 -44.40 18.88 0.35
CA GLN A 228 -45.75 18.47 -0.10
C GLN A 228 -46.85 19.05 0.80
N GLN A 229 -46.64 19.08 2.11
CA GLN A 229 -47.60 19.69 3.05
C GLN A 229 -47.73 21.21 2.85
N GLU A 230 -46.64 21.90 2.54
CA GLU A 230 -46.63 23.33 2.23
C GLU A 230 -47.33 23.63 0.91
N GLU A 231 -47.09 22.85 -0.15
CA GLU A 231 -47.80 22.93 -1.43
C GLU A 231 -49.31 22.68 -1.28
N GLN A 232 -49.72 21.64 -0.55
CA GLN A 232 -51.14 21.37 -0.27
C GLN A 232 -51.82 22.53 0.47
N LYS A 233 -51.12 23.12 1.46
CA LYS A 233 -51.64 24.26 2.22
C LYS A 233 -51.74 25.52 1.36
N ALA A 234 -50.79 25.74 0.44
CA ALA A 234 -50.84 26.83 -0.53
C ALA A 234 -51.99 26.67 -1.55
N GLN A 235 -52.23 25.45 -2.04
CA GLN A 235 -53.36 25.15 -2.92
C GLN A 235 -54.71 25.38 -2.22
N GLN A 236 -54.86 24.94 -0.96
CA GLN A 236 -56.07 25.19 -0.17
C GLN A 236 -56.33 26.70 0.04
N ALA A 237 -55.29 27.50 0.23
CA ALA A 237 -55.40 28.95 0.36
C ALA A 237 -55.88 29.64 -0.94
N GLN A 238 -55.56 29.10 -2.11
CA GLN A 238 -56.04 29.61 -3.40
C GLN A 238 -57.50 29.21 -3.73
N THR A 239 -58.02 28.16 -3.09
CA THR A 239 -59.42 27.71 -3.28
C THR A 239 -60.45 28.39 -2.38
N GLN A 240 -60.06 29.33 -1.50
CA GLN A 240 -61.06 30.19 -0.86
C GLN A 240 -61.61 31.16 -1.91
N PRO A 241 -62.92 31.10 -2.25
CA PRO A 241 -63.49 32.13 -3.10
C PRO A 241 -63.35 33.46 -2.38
N ALA A 242 -62.82 34.45 -3.09
CA ALA A 242 -62.91 35.84 -2.67
C ALA A 242 -64.37 36.30 -2.75
N ASN A 243 -65.20 35.83 -1.82
CA ASN A 243 -66.40 36.52 -1.38
C ASN A 243 -65.93 37.82 -0.76
N GLY A 244 -65.60 38.79 -1.62
CA GLY A 244 -65.44 40.17 -1.24
C GLY A 244 -66.70 40.53 -0.45
N ASN A 245 -66.49 41.03 0.76
CA ASN A 245 -67.56 41.44 1.64
C ASN A 245 -68.36 42.54 0.92
N THR A 246 -69.44 42.15 0.22
CA THR A 246 -70.44 43.08 -0.27
C THR A 246 -71.22 43.52 0.96
N ASP A 247 -70.59 44.40 1.76
CA ASP A 247 -71.26 45.18 2.78
C ASP A 247 -72.50 45.75 2.12
N SER A 248 -73.66 45.22 2.50
CA SER A 248 -74.94 45.57 1.91
C SER A 248 -75.30 46.96 2.38
N ALA A 249 -74.72 47.98 1.73
CA ALA A 249 -74.81 49.38 2.08
C ALA A 249 -76.27 49.85 1.98
N TYR A 250 -77.03 49.68 3.06
CA TYR A 250 -78.45 49.96 3.06
C TYR A 250 -78.70 51.47 3.03
N TYR A 251 -79.09 51.99 1.86
CA TYR A 251 -79.47 53.38 1.71
C TYR A 251 -80.97 53.56 1.94
N LYS A 252 -81.33 54.42 2.89
CA LYS A 252 -82.73 54.74 3.21
C LYS A 252 -83.48 55.44 2.07
N ASN A 253 -82.77 56.21 1.24
CA ASN A 253 -83.32 56.94 0.09
C ASN A 253 -82.20 57.41 -0.86
N CYS A 254 -82.57 57.91 -2.04
CA CYS A 254 -81.62 58.43 -3.01
C CYS A 254 -80.81 59.66 -2.54
N ALA A 255 -81.28 60.41 -1.54
CA ALA A 255 -80.48 61.50 -0.97
C ALA A 255 -79.25 60.94 -0.22
N ALA A 256 -79.39 59.83 0.51
CA ALA A 256 -78.26 59.14 1.13
C ALA A 256 -77.28 58.56 0.08
N VAL A 257 -77.79 58.00 -1.03
CA VAL A 257 -76.98 57.50 -2.14
C VAL A 257 -76.15 58.62 -2.79
N ARG A 258 -76.79 59.76 -3.09
CA ARG A 258 -76.11 60.94 -3.66
C ARG A 258 -75.12 61.56 -2.67
N ALA A 259 -75.47 61.66 -1.39
CA ALA A 259 -74.57 62.17 -0.34
C ALA A 259 -73.32 61.27 -0.14
N ALA A 260 -73.46 59.96 -0.34
CA ALA A 260 -72.34 59.00 -0.36
C ALA A 260 -71.54 59.00 -1.67
N GLY A 261 -71.93 59.80 -2.67
CA GLY A 261 -71.30 59.84 -3.99
C GLY A 261 -71.42 58.53 -4.78
N LYS A 262 -72.50 57.76 -4.57
CA LYS A 262 -72.73 56.44 -5.20
C LYS A 262 -73.86 56.41 -6.23
N ALA A 263 -74.47 57.54 -6.55
CA ALA A 263 -75.49 57.63 -7.58
C ALA A 263 -74.86 57.83 -8.97
N PRO A 264 -75.41 57.24 -10.05
CA PRO A 264 -76.48 56.23 -10.05
C PRO A 264 -76.02 54.85 -9.53
N LEU A 265 -76.93 54.10 -8.92
CA LEU A 265 -76.70 52.71 -8.49
C LEU A 265 -77.31 51.73 -9.49
N HIS A 266 -76.53 50.80 -10.00
CA HIS A 266 -77.02 49.77 -10.92
C HIS A 266 -77.43 48.48 -10.22
N LYS A 267 -78.42 47.78 -10.77
CA LYS A 267 -78.89 46.48 -10.29
C LYS A 267 -77.74 45.48 -10.14
N GLY A 268 -77.57 44.97 -8.92
CA GLY A 268 -76.47 44.06 -8.54
C GLY A 268 -75.26 44.75 -7.88
N GLN A 269 -75.19 46.08 -7.85
CA GLN A 269 -74.20 46.79 -7.03
C GLN A 269 -74.57 46.74 -5.54
N PRO A 270 -73.59 46.70 -4.62
CA PRO A 270 -73.84 46.79 -3.19
C PRO A 270 -74.65 48.04 -2.82
N GLY A 271 -75.79 47.84 -2.17
CA GLY A 271 -76.70 48.93 -1.77
C GLY A 271 -77.77 49.31 -2.79
N TYR A 272 -77.78 48.74 -4.00
CA TYR A 272 -78.97 48.80 -4.86
C TYR A 272 -80.14 48.10 -4.17
N SER A 273 -81.32 48.72 -4.21
CA SER A 273 -82.57 48.18 -3.72
C SER A 273 -83.69 48.67 -4.63
N SER A 274 -84.70 47.83 -4.89
CA SER A 274 -85.83 48.17 -5.75
C SER A 274 -86.73 49.28 -5.18
N HIS A 275 -86.50 49.72 -3.94
CA HIS A 275 -87.15 50.91 -3.38
C HIS A 275 -86.47 52.24 -3.82
N LEU A 276 -85.23 52.17 -4.29
CA LEU A 276 -84.44 53.31 -4.76
C LEU A 276 -84.55 53.52 -6.28
N ASP A 277 -85.04 52.50 -6.98
CA ASP A 277 -85.32 52.46 -8.41
C ASP A 277 -86.85 52.62 -8.60
N ARG A 278 -87.30 53.83 -8.94
CA ARG A 278 -88.73 54.18 -8.93
C ARG A 278 -89.44 53.76 -10.22
N ASP A 279 -88.69 53.69 -11.31
CA ASP A 279 -89.07 53.35 -12.68
C ASP A 279 -88.98 51.84 -12.91
N GLY A 280 -88.05 51.17 -12.21
CA GLY A 280 -87.78 49.74 -12.31
C GLY A 280 -86.86 49.35 -13.46
N ASP A 281 -86.10 50.30 -14.03
CA ASP A 281 -85.26 50.09 -15.22
C ASP A 281 -83.90 49.43 -14.90
N GLY A 282 -83.54 49.35 -13.63
CA GLY A 282 -82.26 48.83 -13.14
C GLY A 282 -81.24 49.90 -12.73
N ILE A 283 -81.59 51.19 -12.81
CA ILE A 283 -80.73 52.34 -12.51
C ILE A 283 -81.36 53.20 -11.40
N ALA A 284 -81.06 52.87 -10.14
CA ALA A 284 -81.53 53.65 -9.01
C ALA A 284 -80.85 55.03 -8.93
N CYS A 285 -81.65 56.06 -8.60
CA CYS A 285 -81.19 57.40 -8.26
C CYS A 285 -80.45 58.19 -9.36
N GLU A 286 -80.74 57.94 -10.64
CA GLU A 286 -80.15 58.61 -11.81
C GLU A 286 -80.47 60.11 -11.98
N LYS A 287 -81.51 60.62 -11.32
CA LYS A 287 -81.94 62.03 -11.34
C LYS A 287 -81.89 62.64 -9.94
#